data_AF-A0A0G1C1R3-F1
#
_entry.id   AF-A0A0G1C1R3-F1
#
_cell.length_a   1.000
_cell.length_b   1.000
_cell.length_c   1.000
_cell.angle_alpha   90.00
_cell.angle_beta   90.00
_cell.angle_gamma   90.00
#
_symmetry.space_group_name_H-M   'P 1'
#
loop_
_entity.id
_entity.type
_entity.pdbx_description
1 polymer ?
#
loop_
_entity_poly.entity_id
_entity_poly.type
_entity_poly.pdbx_seq_one_letter_code
_entity_poly.pdbx_strand_id
1 'polypeptide(L)'
;MQHESGVLEGVTKARTEAMSSSGSTVERAQKENALSGVLKSLFAVAENYPDLKANTNFLQLQSELSDTENKIQAARRFYNGNVRDLNIKIESFPSNVIAGIFNFSRMEFFEVENAAEKEPVRVKF
;
A
#
# COMPACT_ATOMS: atom_id res chain seq x y z
N MET A 1 -17.88 -18.32 14.63
CA MET A 1 -18.21 -19.26 13.54
C MET A 1 -18.45 -18.56 12.20
N GLN A 2 -19.61 -17.93 11.91
CA GLN A 2 -19.83 -17.27 10.60
C GLN A 2 -18.93 -16.04 10.36
N HIS A 3 -18.61 -15.28 11.41
CA HIS A 3 -17.76 -14.09 11.29
C HIS A 3 -16.27 -14.43 11.04
N GLU A 4 -15.76 -15.52 11.64
CA GLU A 4 -14.36 -15.97 11.48
C GLU A 4 -14.09 -16.56 10.09
N SER A 5 -15.03 -17.36 9.57
CA SER A 5 -14.94 -17.93 8.23
C SER A 5 -14.88 -16.82 7.17
N GLY A 6 -15.68 -15.77 7.32
CA GLY A 6 -15.70 -14.64 6.39
C GLY A 6 -14.38 -13.84 6.39
N VAL A 7 -13.71 -13.71 7.54
CA VAL A 7 -12.41 -13.01 7.61
C VAL A 7 -11.31 -13.81 6.91
N LEU A 8 -11.21 -15.12 7.18
CA LEU A 8 -10.22 -15.99 6.55
C LEU A 8 -10.45 -16.13 5.03
N GLU A 9 -11.71 -16.20 4.62
CA GLU A 9 -12.09 -16.18 3.20
C GLU A 9 -11.70 -14.85 2.55
N GLY A 10 -11.97 -13.72 3.22
CA GLY A 10 -11.56 -12.40 2.78
C GLY A 10 -10.05 -12.28 2.58
N VAL A 11 -9.25 -12.78 3.53
CA VAL A 11 -7.78 -12.78 3.44
C VAL A 11 -7.31 -13.65 2.28
N THR A 12 -7.87 -14.85 2.14
CA THR A 12 -7.50 -15.78 1.07
C THR A 12 -7.82 -15.20 -0.30
N LYS A 13 -8.99 -14.58 -0.45
CA LYS A 13 -9.41 -13.90 -1.67
C LYS A 13 -8.50 -12.72 -1.99
N ALA A 14 -8.28 -11.81 -1.03
CA ALA A 14 -7.44 -10.63 -1.23
C ALA A 14 -5.99 -11.02 -1.57
N ARG A 15 -5.45 -12.06 -0.94
CA ARG A 15 -4.11 -12.60 -1.25
C ARG A 15 -4.05 -13.13 -2.68
N THR A 16 -5.08 -13.87 -3.10
CA THR A 16 -5.16 -14.41 -4.45
C THR A 16 -5.21 -13.28 -5.48
N GLU A 17 -6.03 -12.27 -5.25
CA GLU A 17 -6.12 -11.09 -6.14
C GLU A 17 -4.80 -10.29 -6.21
N ALA A 18 -4.11 -10.10 -5.09
CA ALA A 18 -2.80 -9.44 -5.07
C ALA A 18 -1.74 -10.26 -5.86
N MET A 19 -1.74 -11.59 -5.68
CA MET A 19 -0.81 -12.49 -6.38
C MET A 19 -1.12 -12.64 -7.87
N SER A 20 -2.40 -12.62 -8.26
CA SER A 20 -2.85 -12.73 -9.64
C SER A 20 -2.67 -11.46 -10.46
N SER A 21 -2.26 -10.34 -9.83
CA SER A 21 -2.01 -9.09 -10.54
C SER A 21 -0.78 -9.21 -11.47
N SER A 22 -1.06 -9.53 -12.73
CA SER A 22 -0.16 -9.41 -13.88
C SER A 22 -0.33 -8.08 -14.62
N GLY A 23 -1.16 -7.17 -14.09
CA GLY A 23 -1.49 -5.87 -14.65
C GLY A 23 -0.47 -4.76 -14.36
N SER A 24 -0.87 -3.51 -14.61
CA SER A 24 0.00 -2.33 -14.41
C SER A 24 0.44 -2.19 -12.95
N THR A 25 1.56 -1.51 -12.70
CA THR A 25 2.07 -1.24 -11.35
C THR A 25 1.05 -0.53 -10.45
N VAL A 26 0.16 0.28 -11.03
CA VAL A 26 -0.94 0.96 -10.32
C VAL A 26 -2.02 -0.01 -9.88
N GLU A 27 -2.45 -0.90 -10.78
CA GLU A 27 -3.47 -1.91 -10.48
C GLU A 27 -2.99 -2.89 -9.40
N ARG A 28 -1.73 -3.31 -9.49
CA ARG A 28 -1.09 -4.14 -8.46
C ARG A 28 -1.10 -3.46 -7.10
N ALA A 29 -0.80 -2.16 -7.06
CA ALA A 29 -0.81 -1.42 -5.80
C ALA A 29 -2.19 -1.29 -5.17
N GLN A 30 -3.25 -1.11 -5.97
CA GLN A 30 -4.61 -1.07 -5.45
C GLN A 30 -5.01 -2.41 -4.81
N LYS A 31 -4.61 -3.53 -5.41
CA LYS A 31 -4.86 -4.87 -4.85
C LYS A 31 -4.07 -5.12 -3.56
N GLU A 32 -2.82 -4.66 -3.48
CA GLU A 32 -2.00 -4.73 -2.26
C GLU A 32 -2.58 -3.87 -1.11
N ASN A 33 -3.10 -2.68 -1.42
CA ASN A 33 -3.80 -1.84 -0.43
C ASN A 33 -5.06 -2.55 0.11
N ALA A 34 -5.84 -3.20 -0.76
CA ALA A 34 -7.02 -3.96 -0.36
C ALA A 34 -6.66 -5.14 0.55
N LEU A 35 -5.61 -5.89 0.22
CA LEU A 35 -5.05 -6.96 1.06
C LEU A 35 -4.65 -6.43 2.44
N SER A 36 -3.95 -5.30 2.49
CA SER A 36 -3.55 -4.65 3.73
C SER A 36 -4.75 -4.24 4.59
N GLY A 37 -5.83 -3.74 3.97
CA GLY A 37 -7.09 -3.42 4.66
C GLY A 37 -7.76 -4.64 5.29
N VAL A 38 -7.82 -5.76 4.58
CA VAL A 38 -8.39 -7.01 5.10
C VAL A 38 -7.54 -7.56 6.25
N LEU A 39 -6.21 -7.47 6.16
CA LEU A 39 -5.30 -7.94 7.21
C LEU A 39 -5.39 -7.10 8.49
N LYS A 40 -5.67 -5.79 8.40
CA LYS A 40 -6.03 -4.97 9.58
C LYS A 40 -7.27 -5.52 10.29
N SER A 41 -8.28 -5.92 9.53
CA SER A 41 -9.51 -6.49 10.08
C SER A 41 -9.24 -7.85 10.75
N LEU A 42 -8.37 -8.68 10.15
CA LEU A 42 -7.92 -9.93 10.76
C LEU A 42 -7.21 -9.68 12.10
N PHE A 43 -6.29 -8.71 12.18
CA PHE A 43 -5.59 -8.40 13.43
C PHE A 43 -6.55 -7.88 14.52
N ALA A 44 -7.53 -7.05 14.15
CA ALA A 44 -8.55 -6.58 15.10
C ALA A 44 -9.40 -7.73 15.66
N VAL A 45 -9.71 -8.74 14.85
CA VAL A 45 -10.41 -9.94 15.32
C VAL A 45 -9.51 -10.78 16.22
N ALA A 46 -8.24 -10.95 15.85
CA ALA A 46 -7.26 -11.75 16.59
C ALA A 46 -6.98 -11.24 18.02
N GLU A 47 -7.26 -9.96 18.32
CA GLU A 47 -7.22 -9.43 19.69
C GLU A 47 -8.13 -10.19 20.66
N ASN A 48 -9.24 -10.75 20.16
CA ASN A 48 -10.17 -11.56 20.97
C ASN A 48 -9.74 -13.02 21.11
N TYR A 49 -8.62 -13.44 20.50
CA TYR A 49 -8.12 -14.82 20.49
C TYR A 49 -6.67 -14.87 21.00
N PRO A 50 -6.47 -14.92 22.34
CA PRO A 50 -5.14 -14.86 22.96
C PRO A 50 -4.16 -15.91 22.43
N ASP A 51 -4.65 -17.13 22.15
CA ASP A 51 -3.82 -18.21 21.62
C ASP A 51 -3.29 -17.93 20.21
N LEU A 52 -4.09 -17.24 19.38
CA LEU A 52 -3.67 -16.81 18.05
C LEU A 52 -2.72 -15.61 18.14
N LYS A 53 -3.01 -14.65 19.03
CA LYS A 53 -2.16 -13.48 19.28
C LYS A 53 -0.77 -13.89 19.81
N ALA A 54 -0.69 -14.93 20.63
CA ALA A 54 0.57 -15.46 21.16
C ALA A 54 1.29 -16.41 20.20
N ASN A 55 0.70 -16.75 19.05
CA ASN A 55 1.32 -17.64 18.08
C ASN A 55 2.51 -16.95 17.39
N THR A 56 3.71 -17.52 17.52
CA THR A 56 4.94 -16.97 16.94
C THR A 56 4.87 -16.73 15.43
N ASN A 57 4.22 -17.63 14.68
CA ASN A 57 4.08 -17.46 13.22
C ASN A 57 3.14 -16.30 12.88
N PHE A 58 2.11 -16.07 13.70
CA PHE A 58 1.17 -14.95 13.51
C PHE A 58 1.83 -13.61 13.83
N LEU A 59 2.61 -13.54 14.91
CA LEU A 59 3.40 -12.35 15.27
C LEU A 59 4.45 -12.02 14.20
N GLN A 60 5.13 -13.04 13.67
CA GLN A 60 6.09 -12.85 12.58
C GLN A 60 5.41 -12.31 11.32
N LEU A 61 4.26 -12.87 10.92
CA LEU A 61 3.47 -12.38 9.79
C LEU A 61 3.05 -10.92 9.99
N GLN A 62 2.60 -10.55 11.20
CA GLN A 62 2.24 -9.17 11.52
C GLN A 62 3.43 -8.22 11.37
N SER A 63 4.61 -8.62 11.86
CA SER A 63 5.84 -7.83 11.75
C SER A 63 6.27 -7.66 10.28
N GLU A 64 6.31 -8.75 9.51
CA GLU A 64 6.71 -8.71 8.10
C GLU A 64 5.76 -7.85 7.26
N LEU A 65 4.45 -7.90 7.56
CA LEU A 65 3.46 -7.06 6.91
C LEU A 65 3.66 -5.58 7.24
N SER A 66 3.87 -5.26 8.53
CA SER A 66 4.17 -3.89 8.96
C SER A 66 5.42 -3.35 8.26
N ASP A 67 6.48 -4.13 8.18
CA ASP A 67 7.72 -3.76 7.49
C ASP A 67 7.51 -3.56 5.98
N THR A 68 6.69 -4.41 5.37
CA THR A 68 6.35 -4.30 3.94
C THR A 68 5.56 -3.02 3.68
N GLU A 69 4.55 -2.71 4.50
CA GLU A 69 3.77 -1.48 4.40
C GLU A 69 4.67 -0.24 4.57
N ASN A 70 5.58 -0.26 5.55
CA ASN A 70 6.53 0.83 5.74
C ASN A 70 7.43 1.06 4.51
N LYS A 71 7.88 -0.03 3.86
CA LYS A 71 8.65 0.05 2.60
C LYS A 71 7.81 0.58 1.44
N ILE A 72 6.55 0.14 1.30
CA ILE A 72 5.62 0.66 0.28
C ILE A 72 5.41 2.17 0.48
N GLN A 73 5.17 2.62 1.71
CA GLN A 73 4.99 4.04 2.02
C GLN A 73 6.27 4.84 1.74
N ALA A 74 7.45 4.30 2.05
CA ALA A 74 8.72 4.94 1.72
C ALA A 74 8.92 5.07 0.20
N ALA A 75 8.65 4.00 -0.55
CA ALA A 75 8.72 4.00 -2.02
C ALA A 75 7.73 5.00 -2.64
N ARG A 76 6.50 5.08 -2.11
CA ARG A 76 5.49 6.05 -2.53
C ARG A 76 5.95 7.49 -2.30
N ARG A 77 6.48 7.80 -1.12
CA ARG A 77 7.04 9.14 -0.82
C ARG A 77 8.19 9.48 -1.76
N PHE A 78 9.07 8.52 -2.03
CA PHE A 78 10.20 8.71 -2.95
C PHE A 78 9.73 8.97 -4.39
N TYR A 79 8.80 8.17 -4.91
CA TYR A 79 8.21 8.37 -6.24
C TYR A 79 7.54 9.75 -6.34
N ASN A 80 6.67 10.09 -5.38
CA ASN A 80 5.97 11.38 -5.39
C ASN A 80 6.94 12.56 -5.27
N GLY A 81 8.03 12.44 -4.51
CA GLY A 81 9.08 13.45 -4.46
C GLY A 81 9.69 13.71 -5.84
N ASN A 82 10.06 12.64 -6.55
CA ASN A 82 10.63 12.75 -7.91
C ASN A 82 9.62 13.30 -8.92
N VAL A 83 8.36 12.86 -8.88
CA VAL A 83 7.29 13.37 -9.74
C VAL A 83 7.06 14.86 -9.51
N ARG A 84 7.03 15.30 -8.24
CA ARG A 84 6.91 16.72 -7.90
C ARG A 84 8.05 17.52 -8.50
N ASP A 85 9.29 17.07 -8.29
CA ASP A 85 10.47 17.79 -8.74
C ASP A 85 10.54 17.84 -10.28
N LEU A 86 10.11 16.77 -10.96
CA LEU A 86 9.94 16.75 -12.41
C LEU A 86 8.88 17.76 -12.87
N ASN A 87 7.68 17.70 -12.30
CA ASN A 87 6.56 18.55 -12.71
C ASN A 87 6.91 20.04 -12.51
N ILE A 88 7.57 20.38 -11.39
CA ILE A 88 8.11 21.73 -11.16
C ILE A 88 9.08 22.13 -12.28
N LYS A 89 10.02 21.27 -12.68
CA LYS A 89 10.98 21.56 -13.77
C LYS A 89 10.29 21.72 -15.12
N ILE A 90 9.27 20.92 -15.42
CA ILE A 90 8.50 21.04 -16.67
C ILE A 90 7.78 22.39 -16.74
N GLU A 91 7.39 22.96 -15.60
CA GLU A 91 6.64 24.21 -15.54
C GLU A 91 7.52 25.46 -15.36
N SER A 92 8.73 25.29 -14.85
CA SER A 92 9.61 26.40 -14.48
C SER A 92 10.55 26.80 -15.63
N PHE A 93 10.72 28.10 -15.83
CA PHE A 93 11.76 28.62 -16.73
C PHE A 93 13.16 28.42 -16.13
N PRO A 94 14.18 28.04 -16.93
CA PRO A 94 14.16 27.80 -18.38
C PRO A 94 13.83 26.36 -18.80
N SER A 95 13.67 25.45 -17.84
CA SER A 95 13.49 24.02 -18.08
C SER A 95 12.21 23.69 -18.88
N ASN A 96 11.15 24.49 -18.77
CA ASN A 96 9.92 24.35 -19.55
C ASN A 96 10.11 24.46 -21.07
N VAL A 97 11.08 25.23 -21.55
CA VAL A 97 11.39 25.35 -22.99
C VAL A 97 12.00 24.05 -23.50
N ILE A 98 12.95 23.49 -22.74
CA ILE A 98 13.55 22.18 -23.05
C ILE A 98 12.49 21.09 -22.97
N ALA A 99 11.61 21.14 -21.96
CA ALA A 99 10.49 20.21 -21.83
C ALA A 99 9.57 20.24 -23.05
N GLY A 100 9.25 21.42 -23.59
CA GLY A 100 8.47 21.56 -24.82
C GLY A 100 9.18 20.99 -26.05
N ILE A 101 10.49 21.26 -26.22
CA ILE A 101 11.27 20.78 -27.38
C ILE A 101 11.39 19.25 -27.39
N PHE A 102 11.63 18.65 -26.23
CA PHE A 102 11.81 17.20 -26.09
C PHE A 102 10.54 16.44 -25.68
N ASN A 103 9.39 17.14 -25.64
CA ASN A 103 8.08 16.59 -25.31
C ASN A 103 8.02 15.87 -23.94
N PHE A 104 8.70 16.42 -22.93
CA PHE A 104 8.57 15.94 -21.55
C PHE A 104 7.21 16.35 -20.99
N SER A 105 6.43 15.37 -20.52
CA SER A 105 5.11 15.57 -19.94
C SER A 105 5.11 15.38 -18.43
N ARG A 106 4.13 16.00 -17.75
CA ARG A 106 3.91 15.79 -16.32
C ARG A 106 3.66 14.32 -16.05
N MET A 107 4.17 13.86 -14.90
CA MET A 107 3.82 12.55 -14.35
C MET A 107 2.74 12.72 -13.28
N GLU A 108 1.89 11.69 -13.15
CA GLU A 108 0.87 11.63 -12.11
C GLU A 108 1.49 11.23 -10.77
N PHE A 109 0.96 11.78 -9.68
CA PHE A 109 1.33 11.33 -8.35
C PHE A 109 0.74 9.95 -8.07
N PHE A 110 1.49 9.16 -7.30
CA PHE A 110 0.98 7.93 -6.73
C PHE A 110 0.25 8.25 -5.44
N GLU A 111 -1.04 8.57 -5.56
CA GLU A 111 -1.92 8.88 -4.44
C GLU A 111 -2.74 7.67 -4.02
N VAL A 112 -3.07 7.61 -2.73
CA VAL A 112 -4.09 6.71 -2.20
C VAL A 112 -5.36 7.51 -2.07
N GLU A 113 -6.45 7.00 -2.66
CA GLU A 113 -7.77 7.64 -2.65
C GLU A 113 -8.28 7.90 -1.21
N ASN A 114 -7.79 7.14 -0.23
CA ASN A 114 -8.20 7.22 1.16
C ASN A 114 -7.09 7.78 2.06
N ALA A 115 -7.36 8.92 2.73
CA ALA A 115 -6.40 9.56 3.65
C ALA A 115 -6.02 8.64 4.84
N ALA A 116 -6.87 7.69 5.20
CA ALA A 116 -6.60 6.69 6.24
C ALA A 116 -5.48 5.69 5.88
N GLU A 117 -5.11 5.58 4.59
CA GLU A 117 -4.00 4.75 4.10
C GLU A 117 -2.65 5.50 4.11
N LYS A 118 -2.63 6.78 4.50
CA LYS A 118 -1.39 7.57 4.65
C LYS A 118 -0.67 7.31 5.98
N GLU A 119 -1.39 6.84 6.99
CA GLU A 119 -0.79 6.49 8.29
C GLU A 119 -0.26 5.05 8.23
N PRO A 120 0.99 4.80 8.65
CA PRO A 120 1.47 3.43 8.86
C PRO A 120 0.54 2.73 9.85
N VAL A 121 0.31 1.43 9.67
CA VAL A 121 -0.60 0.66 10.51
C VAL A 121 -0.08 0.71 11.95
N ARG A 122 -0.77 1.48 12.81
CA ARG A 122 -0.44 1.54 14.23
C ARG A 122 -0.99 0.28 14.90
N VAL A 123 -0.15 -0.73 15.08
CA VAL A 123 -0.45 -1.84 15.99
C VAL A 123 -0.28 -1.31 17.40
N LYS A 124 -1.40 -1.13 18.12
CA LYS A 124 -1.36 -0.82 19.56
C LYS A 124 -1.43 -2.14 20.33
N PHE A 125 -0.51 -2.29 21.28
CA PHE A 125 -0.44 -3.39 22.23
C PHE A 125 -1.45 -3.23 23.35
#